data_AF-A0A398BPH2-F1
#
_entry.id   AF-A0A398BPH2-F1
#
_cell.length_a   1.000
_cell.length_b   1.000
_cell.length_c   1.000
_cell.angle_alpha   90.00
_cell.angle_beta   90.00
_cell.angle_gamma   90.00
#
_symmetry.space_group_name_H-M   'P 1'
#
loop_
_entity.id
_entity.type
_entity.pdbx_description
1 polymer ?
#
loop_
_entity_poly.entity_id
_entity_poly.type
_entity_poly.pdbx_seq_one_letter_code
_entity_poly.pdbx_strand_id
1 'polypeptide(L)'
;MTGFTSFVMFAEMRTGSNFLEANLNALEGVECHGEVFNPHFMGKKDNLSLWGIDIAQRDADPFPVLAAMRAATPGLAGFRCFHDHDARVIDAVLADPACAKIILTRNPVESYVSLKIAQDTGQWKLQNAAKLKSARAHFDAAEFEAHLRTAQEFQLYLLHGLQVSGQTAFYIDYEDLNDLEVLNGLAAFLGIPARLEVTDPKLKKQNPEEIAEKVTNPAEMEHSLARLDRFNLARTPNFEPRRTPGIPGFVAAADAPLLYMPLRGGPEAEVRAWLGRLGAGGIMTDFAQKTLRQWKRQNGGHRSFTVLRHPLLRVYAAFQDAVMAGGDLHRLLVRSYKLDLPAPDQALTAEEERAAFLAVLRWLKLYLSGQTGQKIDPRFASQTAVLQGFAQFQGPDAVLREERLAEGLAWLCAETDVAMPDFTEDNALPDALARIHDREIEDAAREAYQRDYVGYGFGRWRG
;
A
#
# COMPACT_ATOMS: atom_id res chain seq x y z
N MET A 1 9.47 32.09 -1.67
CA MET A 1 8.50 31.07 -1.22
C MET A 1 8.00 31.53 0.13
N THR A 2 6.72 31.85 0.25
CA THR A 2 6.11 32.27 1.51
C THR A 2 6.13 31.06 2.46
N GLY A 3 6.88 31.15 3.55
CA GLY A 3 6.99 30.07 4.54
C GLY A 3 5.69 29.86 5.31
N PHE A 4 5.54 28.67 5.90
CA PHE A 4 4.42 28.38 6.79
C PHE A 4 4.43 29.31 8.01
N THR A 5 3.24 29.74 8.45
CA THR A 5 3.04 30.55 9.66
C THR A 5 2.54 29.72 10.83
N SER A 6 2.01 28.52 10.55
CA SER A 6 1.62 27.55 11.56
C SER A 6 1.67 26.14 10.99
N PHE A 7 1.48 25.12 11.82
CA PHE A 7 1.22 23.75 11.38
C PHE A 7 0.09 23.11 12.19
N VAL A 8 -0.52 22.08 11.59
CA VAL A 8 -1.44 21.17 12.27
C VAL A 8 -0.92 19.74 12.14
N MET A 9 -0.92 19.02 13.25
CA MET A 9 -0.65 17.59 13.28
C MET A 9 -1.97 16.83 13.39
N PHE A 10 -2.45 16.34 12.26
CA PHE A 10 -3.56 15.41 12.21
C PHE A 10 -3.08 14.03 12.65
N ALA A 11 -3.69 13.51 13.70
CA ALA A 11 -3.29 12.27 14.33
C ALA A 11 -4.50 11.60 14.99
N GLU A 12 -4.27 10.48 15.66
CA GLU A 12 -5.27 9.81 16.48
C GLU A 12 -4.71 9.52 17.87
N MET A 13 -5.60 9.11 18.78
CA MET A 13 -5.15 8.59 20.07
C MET A 13 -4.16 7.45 19.86
N ARG A 14 -3.05 7.48 20.59
CA ARG A 14 -2.00 6.43 20.58
C ARG A 14 -1.27 6.22 19.25
N THR A 15 -1.27 7.19 18.34
CA THR A 15 -0.41 7.17 17.13
C THR A 15 1.02 7.65 17.36
N GLY A 16 1.37 8.05 18.59
CA GLY A 16 2.69 8.64 18.89
C GLY A 16 2.73 10.17 18.79
N SER A 17 1.57 10.83 18.64
CA SER A 17 1.49 12.29 18.48
C SER A 17 2.15 13.09 19.60
N ASN A 18 2.09 12.62 20.86
CA ASN A 18 2.83 13.24 21.98
C ASN A 18 4.35 13.16 21.80
N PHE A 19 4.87 12.08 21.22
CA PHE A 19 6.30 11.91 21.00
C PHE A 19 6.78 12.79 19.85
N LEU A 20 6.00 12.87 18.76
CA LEU A 20 6.29 13.81 17.67
C LEU A 20 6.19 15.27 18.15
N GLU A 21 5.20 15.62 18.97
CA GLU A 21 5.10 16.92 19.64
C GLU A 21 6.37 17.25 20.43
N ALA A 22 6.87 16.32 21.25
CA ALA A 22 8.06 16.54 22.06
C ALA A 22 9.32 16.80 21.19
N ASN A 23 9.49 16.06 20.09
CA ASN A 23 10.61 16.27 19.18
C ASN A 23 10.48 17.60 18.40
N LEU A 24 9.27 17.96 17.95
CA LEU A 24 9.03 19.27 17.32
C LEU A 24 9.31 20.42 18.28
N ASN A 25 8.89 20.32 19.54
CA ASN A 25 9.17 21.33 20.58
C ASN A 25 10.66 21.41 20.98
N ALA A 26 11.48 20.44 20.61
CA ALA A 26 12.92 20.49 20.80
C ALA A 26 13.64 21.31 19.70
N LEU A 27 12.96 21.59 18.58
CA LEU A 27 13.49 22.46 17.53
C LEU A 27 13.35 23.93 17.94
N GLU A 28 14.44 24.68 17.84
CA GLU A 28 14.42 26.12 18.08
C GLU A 28 13.44 26.82 17.12
N GLY A 29 12.58 27.69 17.67
CA GLY A 29 11.59 28.45 16.90
C GLY A 29 10.31 27.68 16.58
N VAL A 30 10.03 26.58 17.27
CA VAL A 30 8.81 25.77 17.11
C VAL A 30 8.11 25.62 18.45
N GLU A 31 6.80 25.82 18.46
CA GLU A 31 5.98 25.52 19.63
C GLU A 31 4.66 24.86 19.23
N CYS A 32 4.49 23.62 19.68
CA CYS A 32 3.30 22.82 19.55
C CYS A 32 2.53 22.84 20.88
N HIS A 33 1.31 23.38 20.85
CA HIS A 33 0.47 23.66 22.02
C HIS A 33 -0.42 22.49 22.45
N GLY A 34 -0.16 21.28 21.94
CA GLY A 34 -0.97 20.10 22.21
C GLY A 34 -2.36 20.16 21.57
N GLU A 35 -3.37 19.64 22.26
CA GLU A 35 -4.74 19.49 21.75
C GLU A 35 -5.59 20.72 22.07
N VAL A 36 -5.29 21.85 21.43
CA VAL A 36 -5.93 23.16 21.69
C VAL A 36 -7.46 23.12 21.50
N PHE A 37 -7.93 22.29 20.57
CA PHE A 37 -9.33 22.15 20.18
C PHE A 37 -9.96 20.83 20.64
N ASN A 38 -9.44 20.22 21.71
CA ASN A 38 -10.06 19.05 22.34
C ASN A 38 -11.40 19.46 22.98
N PRO A 39 -12.48 18.68 22.84
CA PRO A 39 -13.79 19.03 23.41
C PRO A 39 -13.78 19.25 24.93
N HIS A 40 -12.88 18.61 25.69
CA HIS A 40 -12.90 18.60 27.15
C HIS A 40 -11.88 19.54 27.81
N PHE A 41 -10.84 19.94 27.09
CA PHE A 41 -9.75 20.77 27.62
C PHE A 41 -9.06 21.56 26.50
N MET A 42 -8.14 22.47 26.86
CA MET A 42 -7.38 23.29 25.93
C MET A 42 -5.87 23.02 26.05
N GLY A 43 -5.32 22.36 25.03
CA GLY A 43 -3.89 22.11 24.86
C GLY A 43 -3.37 20.92 25.67
N LYS A 44 -3.49 20.99 27.00
CA LYS A 44 -3.10 19.93 27.94
C LYS A 44 -4.28 19.54 28.81
N LYS A 45 -4.30 18.28 29.24
CA LYS A 45 -5.34 17.72 30.11
C LYS A 45 -5.58 18.62 31.34
N ASP A 46 -6.85 18.78 31.70
CA ASP A 46 -7.37 19.56 32.83
C ASP A 46 -7.17 21.09 32.72
N ASN A 47 -6.65 21.60 31.60
CA ASN A 47 -6.60 23.03 31.34
C ASN A 47 -7.88 23.52 30.67
N LEU A 48 -8.58 24.48 31.28
CA LEU A 48 -9.89 24.96 30.82
C LEU A 48 -9.82 26.32 30.09
N SER A 49 -8.63 26.90 29.95
CA SER A 49 -8.45 28.18 29.25
C SER A 49 -7.06 28.32 28.63
N LEU A 50 -6.95 28.99 27.49
CA LEU A 50 -5.68 29.44 26.90
C LEU A 50 -5.81 30.86 26.39
N TRP A 51 -4.76 31.67 26.56
CA TRP A 51 -4.70 33.08 26.12
C TRP A 51 -5.90 33.94 26.55
N GLY A 52 -6.45 33.66 27.74
CA GLY A 52 -7.62 34.36 28.27
C GLY A 52 -8.96 33.97 27.65
N ILE A 53 -8.99 32.88 26.87
CA ILE A 53 -10.19 32.30 26.25
C ILE A 53 -10.50 30.98 26.94
N ASP A 54 -11.72 30.82 27.45
CA ASP A 54 -12.20 29.57 28.05
C ASP A 54 -12.86 28.64 27.02
N ILE A 55 -13.22 27.41 27.46
CA ILE A 55 -13.87 26.41 26.61
C ILE A 55 -15.19 26.93 26.02
N ALA A 56 -16.02 27.63 26.80
CA ALA A 56 -17.32 28.11 26.32
C ALA A 56 -17.15 29.16 25.21
N GLN A 57 -16.16 30.03 25.35
CA GLN A 57 -15.80 31.02 24.33
C GLN A 57 -15.23 30.37 23.07
N ARG A 58 -14.33 29.39 23.20
CA ARG A 58 -13.78 28.62 22.07
C ARG A 58 -14.88 27.85 21.34
N ASP A 59 -15.78 27.20 22.06
CA ASP A 59 -16.84 26.40 21.47
C ASP A 59 -17.85 27.30 20.73
N ALA A 60 -18.08 28.52 21.23
CA ALA A 60 -18.85 29.54 20.51
C ALA A 60 -18.13 29.98 19.22
N ASP A 61 -16.84 30.33 19.31
CA ASP A 61 -16.01 30.71 18.17
C ASP A 61 -14.53 30.26 18.37
N PRO A 62 -14.04 29.28 17.60
CA PRO A 62 -12.68 28.75 17.79
C PRO A 62 -11.60 29.59 17.10
N PHE A 63 -11.95 30.50 16.19
CA PHE A 63 -10.96 31.26 15.41
C PHE A 63 -10.13 32.27 16.23
N PRO A 64 -10.69 32.95 17.25
CA PRO A 64 -9.90 33.76 18.18
C PRO A 64 -8.77 32.97 18.85
N VAL A 65 -9.00 31.69 19.18
CA VAL A 65 -7.97 30.82 19.78
C VAL A 65 -6.86 30.53 18.77
N LEU A 66 -7.21 30.22 17.51
CA LEU A 66 -6.22 29.99 16.43
C LEU A 66 -5.37 31.24 16.17
N ALA A 67 -6.00 32.42 16.17
CA ALA A 67 -5.31 33.70 16.01
C ALA A 67 -4.39 34.01 17.22
N ALA A 68 -4.87 33.80 18.44
CA ALA A 68 -4.09 34.00 19.66
C ALA A 68 -2.87 33.07 19.71
N MET A 69 -3.03 31.79 19.35
CA MET A 69 -1.94 30.82 19.26
C MET A 69 -0.83 31.31 18.31
N ARG A 70 -1.20 31.75 17.11
CA ARG A 70 -0.25 32.26 16.11
C ARG A 70 0.44 33.55 16.59
N ALA A 71 -0.29 34.45 17.24
CA ALA A 71 0.26 35.71 17.72
C ALA A 71 1.18 35.55 18.95
N ALA A 72 0.87 34.60 19.83
CA ALA A 72 1.61 34.39 21.07
C ALA A 72 2.89 33.55 20.89
N THR A 73 3.03 32.84 19.77
CA THR A 73 4.16 31.95 19.52
C THR A 73 5.25 32.65 18.70
N PRO A 74 6.47 32.81 19.23
CA PRO A 74 7.62 33.21 18.43
C PRO A 74 8.00 32.07 17.47
N GLY A 75 7.99 32.32 16.16
CA GLY A 75 8.32 31.32 15.15
C GLY A 75 7.10 30.55 14.66
N LEU A 76 7.18 29.22 14.62
CA LEU A 76 6.15 28.35 14.03
C LEU A 76 5.24 27.76 15.11
N ALA A 77 3.99 28.22 15.13
CA ALA A 77 2.95 27.71 16.03
C ALA A 77 2.32 26.42 15.49
N GLY A 78 2.09 25.44 16.36
CA GLY A 78 1.36 24.24 15.98
C GLY A 78 0.47 23.65 17.07
N PHE A 79 -0.35 22.70 16.67
CA PHE A 79 -1.25 21.97 17.55
C PHE A 79 -1.58 20.58 16.98
N ARG A 80 -2.03 19.68 17.86
CA ARG A 80 -2.55 18.36 17.51
C ARG A 80 -4.06 18.41 17.30
N CYS A 81 -4.52 17.74 16.25
CA CYS A 81 -5.93 17.67 15.89
C CYS A 81 -6.34 16.22 15.59
N PHE A 82 -7.38 15.74 16.27
CA PHE A 82 -7.94 14.40 16.07
C PHE A 82 -9.32 14.48 15.39
N HIS A 83 -9.88 13.34 15.00
CA HIS A 83 -11.16 13.28 14.27
C HIS A 83 -12.35 13.89 15.05
N ASP A 84 -12.30 13.89 16.37
CA ASP A 84 -13.35 14.36 17.28
C ASP A 84 -13.12 15.80 17.78
N HIS A 85 -12.11 16.48 17.24
CA HIS A 85 -11.87 17.90 17.52
C HIS A 85 -12.76 18.80 16.63
N ASP A 86 -12.73 20.11 16.89
CA ASP A 86 -13.60 21.08 16.21
C ASP A 86 -13.45 21.07 14.67
N ALA A 87 -14.47 20.56 13.97
CA ALA A 87 -14.50 20.45 12.51
C ALA A 87 -14.33 21.81 11.80
N ARG A 88 -14.78 22.91 12.40
CA ARG A 88 -14.63 24.27 11.82
C ARG A 88 -13.17 24.66 11.73
N VAL A 89 -12.36 24.23 12.70
CA VAL A 89 -10.91 24.44 12.70
C VAL A 89 -10.24 23.55 11.67
N ILE A 90 -10.66 22.28 11.59
CA ILE A 90 -10.12 21.33 10.60
C ILE A 90 -10.32 21.87 9.18
N ASP A 91 -11.54 22.29 8.83
CA ASP A 91 -11.85 22.90 7.54
C ASP A 91 -10.97 24.15 7.28
N ALA A 92 -10.85 25.02 8.27
CA ALA A 92 -10.09 26.26 8.12
C ALA A 92 -8.59 26.01 7.91
N VAL A 93 -7.97 25.11 8.69
CA VAL A 93 -6.54 24.82 8.50
C VAL A 93 -6.29 24.01 7.24
N LEU A 94 -7.21 23.14 6.81
CA LEU A 94 -7.12 22.47 5.52
C LEU A 94 -7.17 23.46 4.36
N ALA A 95 -8.01 24.49 4.43
CA ALA A 95 -8.10 25.53 3.40
C ALA A 95 -6.91 26.51 3.38
N ASP A 96 -6.18 26.66 4.49
CA ASP A 96 -5.13 27.67 4.67
C ASP A 96 -3.74 27.20 4.13
N PRO A 97 -3.23 27.75 3.01
CA PRO A 97 -1.92 27.38 2.46
C PRO A 97 -0.73 27.81 3.31
N ALA A 98 -0.91 28.73 4.26
CA ALA A 98 0.13 29.13 5.21
C ALA A 98 0.21 28.20 6.43
N CYS A 99 -0.76 27.29 6.60
CA CYS A 99 -0.72 26.27 7.63
C CYS A 99 -0.17 24.95 7.05
N ALA A 100 0.97 24.46 7.56
CA ALA A 100 1.51 23.16 7.16
C ALA A 100 0.64 22.01 7.69
N LYS A 101 0.51 20.92 6.93
CA LYS A 101 -0.24 19.72 7.35
C LYS A 101 0.75 18.60 7.60
N ILE A 102 0.67 18.00 8.78
CA ILE A 102 1.36 16.77 9.15
C ILE A 102 0.27 15.71 9.38
N ILE A 103 0.37 14.57 8.71
CA ILE A 103 -0.54 13.43 8.90
C ILE A 103 0.27 12.31 9.53
N LEU A 104 -0.01 12.05 10.81
CA LEU A 104 0.63 10.99 11.59
C LEU A 104 -0.29 9.78 11.68
N THR A 105 0.14 8.66 11.09
CA THR A 105 -0.60 7.40 11.10
C THR A 105 0.09 6.34 11.95
N ARG A 106 -0.67 5.31 12.34
CA ARG A 106 -0.16 4.10 12.98
C ARG A 106 -1.00 2.92 12.54
N ASN A 107 -0.46 1.70 12.61
CA ASN A 107 -1.25 0.49 12.48
C ASN A 107 -2.50 0.56 13.40
N PRO A 108 -3.73 0.54 12.83
CA PRO A 108 -4.97 0.70 13.60
C PRO A 108 -5.17 -0.35 14.70
N VAL A 109 -4.68 -1.59 14.48
CA VAL A 109 -4.77 -2.66 15.48
C VAL A 109 -3.90 -2.33 16.68
N GLU A 110 -2.68 -1.85 16.43
CA GLU A 110 -1.76 -1.46 17.50
C GLU A 110 -2.26 -0.25 18.30
N SER A 111 -2.82 0.76 17.63
CA SER A 111 -3.39 1.93 18.31
C SER A 111 -4.59 1.53 19.15
N TYR A 112 -5.49 0.69 18.62
CA TYR A 112 -6.67 0.20 19.33
C TYR A 112 -6.31 -0.64 20.56
N VAL A 113 -5.47 -1.66 20.41
CA VAL A 113 -5.03 -2.49 21.56
C VAL A 113 -4.32 -1.62 22.60
N SER A 114 -3.48 -0.68 22.17
CA SER A 114 -2.84 0.25 23.10
C SER A 114 -3.83 1.19 23.81
N LEU A 115 -4.93 1.58 23.16
CA LEU A 115 -5.99 2.39 23.74
C LEU A 115 -6.76 1.58 24.79
N LYS A 116 -7.14 0.34 24.49
CA LYS A 116 -7.82 -0.56 25.43
C LYS A 116 -6.98 -0.82 26.67
N ILE A 117 -5.69 -1.12 26.51
CA ILE A 117 -4.77 -1.30 27.65
C ILE A 117 -4.71 -0.03 28.51
N ALA A 118 -4.68 1.17 27.90
CA ALA A 118 -4.65 2.43 28.65
C ALA A 118 -5.96 2.69 29.41
N GLN A 119 -7.12 2.36 28.82
CA GLN A 119 -8.43 2.44 29.47
C GLN A 119 -8.51 1.47 30.66
N ASP A 120 -8.08 0.22 30.47
CA ASP A 120 -8.15 -0.83 31.49
C ASP A 120 -7.18 -0.57 32.66
N THR A 121 -6.01 0.02 32.38
CA THR A 121 -4.95 0.26 33.39
C THR A 121 -4.96 1.66 34.01
N GLY A 122 -5.72 2.61 33.44
CA GLY A 122 -5.72 4.03 33.84
C GLY A 122 -4.39 4.76 33.59
N GLN A 123 -3.42 4.16 32.90
CA GLN A 123 -2.10 4.72 32.65
C GLN A 123 -2.00 5.37 31.26
N TRP A 124 -2.01 6.71 31.24
CA TRP A 124 -2.00 7.50 30.00
C TRP A 124 -0.59 7.94 29.55
N LYS A 125 0.42 7.86 30.43
CA LYS A 125 1.83 8.22 30.13
C LYS A 125 2.79 7.06 30.47
N LEU A 126 3.68 6.73 29.53
CA LEU A 126 4.79 5.78 29.71
C LEU A 126 5.81 6.35 30.72
N GLN A 127 5.62 6.11 32.01
CA GLN A 127 6.62 6.44 33.03
C GLN A 127 7.28 5.20 33.64
N ASN A 128 6.67 4.01 33.53
CA ASN A 128 7.21 2.77 34.09
C ASN A 128 7.01 1.58 33.15
N ALA A 129 8.02 1.28 32.32
CA ALA A 129 8.02 0.17 31.36
C ALA A 129 7.87 -1.23 32.01
N ALA A 130 8.25 -1.37 33.30
CA ALA A 130 8.24 -2.67 33.99
C ALA A 130 6.83 -3.19 34.36
N LYS A 131 5.81 -2.33 34.47
CA LYS A 131 4.42 -2.73 34.77
C LYS A 131 3.52 -2.89 33.53
N LEU A 132 4.00 -2.47 32.36
CA LEU A 132 3.28 -2.56 31.08
C LEU A 132 3.38 -3.96 30.44
N LYS A 133 4.43 -4.72 30.76
CA LYS A 133 4.71 -6.06 30.17
C LYS A 133 3.72 -7.17 30.54
N SER A 134 2.70 -6.89 31.35
CA SER A 134 1.70 -7.88 31.75
C SER A 134 0.24 -7.42 31.55
N ALA A 135 0.02 -6.22 31.03
CA ALA A 135 -1.32 -5.71 30.81
C ALA A 135 -1.85 -6.20 29.46
N ARG A 136 -2.90 -7.02 29.50
CA ARG A 136 -3.61 -7.51 28.32
C ARG A 136 -4.99 -6.88 28.28
N ALA A 137 -5.43 -6.47 27.11
CA ALA A 137 -6.78 -5.97 26.87
C ALA A 137 -7.66 -7.05 26.24
N HIS A 138 -8.97 -6.96 26.42
CA HIS A 138 -9.91 -7.72 25.61
C HIS A 138 -10.10 -7.02 24.25
N PHE A 139 -9.98 -7.77 23.16
CA PHE A 139 -10.26 -7.28 21.82
C PHE A 139 -11.75 -7.42 21.51
N ASP A 140 -12.44 -6.32 21.22
CA ASP A 140 -13.82 -6.34 20.75
C ASP A 140 -13.85 -6.02 19.25
N ALA A 141 -14.33 -6.99 18.46
CA ALA A 141 -14.39 -6.86 17.00
C ALA A 141 -15.28 -5.71 16.54
N ALA A 142 -16.45 -5.52 17.15
CA ALA A 142 -17.40 -4.48 16.72
C ALA A 142 -16.90 -3.07 17.10
N GLU A 143 -16.29 -2.94 18.27
CA GLU A 143 -15.64 -1.71 18.70
C GLU A 143 -14.44 -1.37 17.80
N PHE A 144 -13.60 -2.37 17.47
CA PHE A 144 -12.49 -2.19 16.55
C PHE A 144 -12.95 -1.79 15.15
N GLU A 145 -13.99 -2.43 14.61
CA GLU A 145 -14.59 -2.08 13.32
C GLU A 145 -15.09 -0.62 13.30
N ALA A 146 -15.74 -0.18 14.38
CA ALA A 146 -16.18 1.21 14.51
C ALA A 146 -14.99 2.18 14.59
N HIS A 147 -13.97 1.86 15.40
CA HIS A 147 -12.76 2.66 15.52
C HIS A 147 -12.03 2.81 14.16
N LEU A 148 -11.89 1.71 13.44
CA LEU A 148 -11.26 1.67 12.12
C LEU A 148 -12.03 2.50 11.10
N ARG A 149 -13.37 2.37 11.07
CA ARG A 149 -14.23 3.17 10.18
C ARG A 149 -14.07 4.67 10.45
N THR A 150 -14.13 5.09 11.70
CA THR A 150 -13.94 6.50 12.08
C THR A 150 -12.58 7.03 11.61
N ALA A 151 -11.50 6.28 11.87
CA ALA A 151 -10.16 6.68 11.42
C ALA A 151 -10.09 6.79 9.89
N GLN A 152 -10.71 5.87 9.15
CA GLN A 152 -10.73 5.89 7.68
C GLN A 152 -11.55 7.06 7.12
N GLU A 153 -12.72 7.32 7.68
CA GLU A 153 -13.57 8.44 7.27
C GLU A 153 -12.83 9.76 7.46
N PHE A 154 -12.12 9.91 8.58
CA PHE A 154 -11.29 11.07 8.83
C PHE A 154 -10.14 11.20 7.82
N GLN A 155 -9.42 10.11 7.52
CA GLN A 155 -8.35 10.11 6.51
C GLN A 155 -8.86 10.50 5.11
N LEU A 156 -10.04 10.02 4.71
CA LEU A 156 -10.65 10.39 3.44
C LEU A 156 -11.08 11.86 3.41
N TYR A 157 -11.60 12.36 4.53
CA TYR A 157 -11.95 13.77 4.69
C TYR A 157 -10.71 14.67 4.56
N LEU A 158 -9.59 14.33 5.22
CA LEU A 158 -8.31 15.04 5.07
C LEU A 158 -7.79 14.99 3.63
N LEU A 159 -7.79 13.80 3.01
CA LEU A 159 -7.35 13.61 1.63
C LEU A 159 -8.16 14.47 0.65
N HIS A 160 -9.49 14.47 0.78
CA HIS A 160 -10.37 15.27 -0.06
C HIS A 160 -10.11 16.78 0.16
N GLY A 161 -9.97 17.22 1.41
CA GLY A 161 -9.65 18.61 1.73
C GLY A 161 -8.32 19.09 1.13
N LEU A 162 -7.28 18.26 1.19
CA LEU A 162 -6.00 18.53 0.53
C LEU A 162 -6.13 18.61 -0.99
N GLN A 163 -6.87 17.68 -1.60
CA GLN A 163 -7.09 17.65 -3.05
C GLN A 163 -7.86 18.87 -3.55
N VAL A 164 -8.95 19.24 -2.87
CA VAL A 164 -9.79 20.38 -3.25
C VAL A 164 -9.06 21.72 -3.05
N SER A 165 -8.24 21.83 -2.00
CA SER A 165 -7.46 23.04 -1.75
C SER A 165 -6.14 23.11 -2.53
N GLY A 166 -5.78 22.05 -3.27
CA GLY A 166 -4.53 22.00 -4.05
C GLY A 166 -3.26 21.94 -3.20
N GLN A 167 -3.36 21.39 -1.99
CA GLN A 167 -2.28 21.34 -1.00
C GLN A 167 -1.76 19.92 -0.78
N THR A 168 -0.61 19.81 -0.12
CA THR A 168 -0.02 18.54 0.29
C THR A 168 0.23 18.52 1.80
N ALA A 169 0.46 17.34 2.35
CA ALA A 169 0.84 17.11 3.73
C ALA A 169 2.15 16.33 3.81
N PHE A 170 2.86 16.46 4.93
CA PHE A 170 3.93 15.55 5.31
C PHE A 170 3.32 14.33 5.99
N TYR A 171 3.45 13.17 5.35
CA TYR A 171 2.99 11.91 5.91
C TYR A 171 4.13 11.26 6.69
N ILE A 172 3.82 10.81 7.91
CA ILE A 172 4.77 10.14 8.80
C ILE A 172 4.03 9.05 9.54
N ASP A 173 4.63 7.87 9.70
CA ASP A 173 4.04 6.81 10.52
C ASP A 173 4.67 6.75 11.92
N TYR A 174 4.17 5.85 12.77
CA TYR A 174 4.63 5.73 14.15
C TYR A 174 6.04 5.14 14.22
N GLU A 175 6.37 4.26 13.29
CA GLU A 175 7.65 3.57 13.17
C GLU A 175 8.77 4.54 12.79
N ASP A 176 8.47 5.47 11.88
CA ASP A 176 9.32 6.57 11.40
C ASP A 176 9.70 7.56 12.50
N LEU A 177 8.95 7.63 13.61
CA LEU A 177 9.22 8.61 14.66
C LEU A 177 10.59 8.43 15.32
N ASN A 178 11.20 7.25 15.22
CA ASN A 178 12.55 6.99 15.73
C ASN A 178 13.66 7.26 14.69
N ASP A 179 13.29 7.62 13.47
CA ASP A 179 14.23 7.93 12.40
C ASP A 179 14.57 9.42 12.41
N LEU A 180 15.82 9.72 12.78
CA LEU A 180 16.32 11.08 12.87
C LEU A 180 16.35 11.78 11.50
N GLU A 181 16.56 11.06 10.41
CA GLU A 181 16.55 11.62 9.05
C GLU A 181 15.12 12.03 8.67
N VAL A 182 14.11 11.21 8.98
CA VAL A 182 12.71 11.53 8.71
C VAL A 182 12.26 12.75 9.51
N LEU A 183 12.59 12.82 10.82
CA LEU A 183 12.24 13.99 11.64
C LEU A 183 12.92 15.28 11.15
N ASN A 184 14.16 15.19 10.68
CA ASN A 184 14.86 16.32 10.07
C ASN A 184 14.31 16.67 8.67
N GLY A 185 13.78 15.70 7.94
CA GLY A 185 12.99 15.92 6.72
C GLY A 185 11.69 16.67 7.00
N LEU A 186 11.00 16.35 8.10
CA LEU A 186 9.83 17.09 8.57
C LEU A 186 10.21 18.54 8.93
N ALA A 187 11.32 18.76 9.65
CA ALA A 187 11.80 20.11 9.93
C ALA A 187 12.07 20.92 8.65
N ALA A 188 12.65 20.27 7.62
CA ALA A 188 12.87 20.88 6.32
C ALA A 188 11.57 21.21 5.59
N PHE A 189 10.58 20.29 5.61
CA PHE A 189 9.24 20.53 5.06
C PHE A 189 8.58 21.76 5.70
N LEU A 190 8.67 21.88 7.03
CA LEU A 190 8.12 23.00 7.79
C LEU A 190 8.87 24.33 7.57
N GLY A 191 9.99 24.31 6.83
CA GLY A 191 10.83 25.50 6.59
C GLY A 191 11.65 25.92 7.82
N ILE A 192 11.83 25.02 8.79
CA ILE A 192 12.58 25.28 10.02
C ILE A 192 14.08 25.02 9.74
N PRO A 193 15.01 25.92 10.15
CA PRO A 193 16.44 25.71 9.96
C PRO A 193 17.06 24.78 11.03
N ALA A 194 16.49 24.73 12.23
CA ALA A 194 16.95 23.86 13.31
C ALA A 194 16.84 22.37 12.93
N ARG A 195 17.75 21.55 13.47
CA ARG A 195 17.81 20.10 13.25
C ARG A 195 17.98 19.38 14.58
N LEU A 196 17.40 18.19 14.66
CA LEU A 196 17.60 17.29 15.79
C LEU A 196 18.93 16.56 15.61
N GLU A 197 19.76 16.53 16.66
CA GLU A 197 21.01 15.75 16.71
C GLU A 197 20.78 14.35 17.31
N VAL A 198 19.79 14.21 18.19
CA VAL A 198 19.39 12.96 18.84
C VAL A 198 17.87 12.99 19.04
N THR A 199 17.20 11.87 18.80
CA THR A 199 15.79 11.68 19.18
C THR A 199 15.65 11.57 20.71
N ASP A 200 14.56 12.04 21.32
CA ASP A 200 14.38 11.91 22.79
C ASP A 200 14.65 10.47 23.29
N PRO A 201 15.73 10.24 24.06
CA PRO A 201 16.18 8.90 24.44
C PRO A 201 15.23 8.18 25.41
N LYS A 202 14.23 8.88 25.99
CA LYS A 202 13.28 8.31 26.94
C LYS A 202 12.27 7.35 26.31
N LEU A 203 12.22 7.26 24.98
CA LEU A 203 11.26 6.42 24.26
C LEU A 203 11.92 5.48 23.24
N LYS A 204 13.06 4.86 23.61
CA LYS A 204 13.57 3.72 22.85
C LYS A 204 12.56 2.57 22.84
N LYS A 205 12.25 2.06 21.64
CA LYS A 205 11.48 0.84 21.36
C LYS A 205 12.10 -0.33 22.13
N GLN A 206 11.60 -0.60 23.34
CA GLN A 206 11.81 -1.88 24.00
C GLN A 206 10.94 -2.88 23.23
N ASN A 207 11.58 -3.90 22.65
CA ASN A 207 10.99 -4.93 21.77
C ASN A 207 9.47 -5.02 21.84
N PRO A 208 8.75 -4.74 20.73
CA PRO A 208 7.31 -4.94 20.71
C PRO A 208 7.04 -6.44 20.85
N GLU A 209 6.52 -6.85 22.00
CA GLU A 209 5.76 -8.10 22.13
C GLU A 209 4.75 -8.18 20.97
N GLU A 210 4.58 -9.38 20.40
CA GLU A 210 3.62 -9.60 19.32
C GLU A 210 2.24 -9.13 19.78
N ILE A 211 1.46 -8.49 18.90
CA ILE A 211 0.17 -7.91 19.30
C ILE A 211 -0.79 -8.96 19.87
N ALA A 212 -0.65 -10.21 19.45
CA ALA A 212 -1.38 -11.36 19.99
C ALA A 212 -1.11 -11.59 21.49
N GLU A 213 0.09 -11.25 21.99
CA GLU A 213 0.46 -11.39 23.41
C GLU A 213 -0.16 -10.30 24.31
N LYS A 214 -0.64 -9.21 23.69
CA LYS A 214 -1.23 -8.03 24.34
C LYS A 214 -2.76 -8.10 24.44
N VAL A 215 -3.37 -9.14 23.89
CA VAL A 215 -4.81 -9.37 23.95
C VAL A 215 -5.14 -10.66 24.69
N THR A 216 -6.31 -10.71 25.33
CA THR A 216 -6.77 -11.92 26.04
C THR A 216 -7.42 -12.96 25.11
N ASN A 217 -7.83 -12.55 23.91
CA ASN A 217 -8.55 -13.35 22.91
C ASN A 217 -7.92 -13.24 21.50
N PRO A 218 -6.64 -13.63 21.30
CA PRO A 218 -5.93 -13.45 20.03
C PRO A 218 -6.60 -14.13 18.83
N ALA A 219 -7.19 -15.32 19.01
CA ALA A 219 -7.87 -16.04 17.92
C ALA A 219 -9.10 -15.29 17.39
N GLU A 220 -9.84 -14.59 18.25
CA GLU A 220 -11.00 -13.78 17.85
C GLU A 220 -10.55 -12.52 17.11
N MET A 221 -9.48 -11.88 17.60
CA MET A 221 -8.83 -10.77 16.90
C MET A 221 -8.38 -11.19 15.49
N GLU A 222 -7.64 -12.29 15.36
CA GLU A 222 -7.20 -12.82 14.06
C GLU A 222 -8.36 -13.07 13.10
N HIS A 223 -9.44 -13.71 13.59
CA HIS A 223 -10.64 -13.96 12.79
C HIS A 223 -11.31 -12.67 12.32
N SER A 224 -11.43 -11.67 13.20
CA SER A 224 -12.00 -10.36 12.88
C SER A 224 -11.15 -9.59 11.87
N LEU A 225 -9.83 -9.57 12.07
CA LEU A 225 -8.89 -8.89 11.18
C LEU A 225 -8.88 -9.52 9.79
N ALA A 226 -8.93 -10.85 9.70
CA ALA A 226 -9.01 -11.56 8.43
C ALA A 226 -10.27 -11.21 7.62
N ARG A 227 -11.38 -10.85 8.29
CA ARG A 227 -12.58 -10.33 7.63
C ARG A 227 -12.42 -8.90 7.15
N LEU A 228 -11.81 -8.02 7.95
CA LEU A 228 -11.65 -6.60 7.64
C LEU A 228 -10.60 -6.32 6.56
N ASP A 229 -9.53 -7.11 6.54
CA ASP A 229 -8.48 -7.00 5.52
C ASP A 229 -9.04 -7.23 4.09
N ARG A 230 -10.05 -8.10 3.96
CA ARG A 230 -10.78 -8.33 2.69
C ARG A 230 -11.54 -7.09 2.20
N PHE A 231 -11.98 -6.21 3.10
CA PHE A 231 -12.68 -4.96 2.76
C PHE A 231 -11.72 -3.77 2.60
N ASN A 232 -10.54 -3.80 3.24
CA ASN A 232 -9.56 -2.70 3.24
C ASN A 232 -8.55 -2.72 2.08
N LEU A 233 -8.48 -3.79 1.30
CA LEU A 233 -7.64 -3.87 0.09
C LEU A 233 -7.91 -2.76 -0.95
N ALA A 234 -9.07 -2.12 -0.88
CA ALA A 234 -9.44 -1.00 -1.75
C ALA A 234 -8.88 0.37 -1.29
N ARG A 235 -8.39 0.51 -0.04
CA ARG A 235 -8.09 1.83 0.56
C ARG A 235 -6.75 1.96 1.28
N THR A 236 -5.95 0.91 1.39
CA THR A 236 -4.51 1.06 1.67
C THR A 236 -3.88 1.82 0.51
N PRO A 237 -3.06 2.87 0.74
CA PRO A 237 -2.30 3.50 -0.33
C PRO A 237 -1.56 2.41 -1.12
N ASN A 238 -1.95 2.22 -2.38
CA ASN A 238 -1.26 1.25 -3.22
C ASN A 238 0.10 1.84 -3.58
N PHE A 239 1.14 1.40 -2.87
CA PHE A 239 2.52 1.78 -3.16
C PHE A 239 3.08 1.07 -4.40
N GLU A 240 2.38 0.04 -4.92
CA GLU A 240 2.73 -0.51 -6.22
C GLU A 240 2.45 0.58 -7.30
N PRO A 241 3.46 0.98 -8.09
CA PRO A 241 3.31 2.02 -9.10
C PRO A 241 2.21 1.71 -10.10
N ARG A 242 1.40 2.74 -10.42
CA ARG A 242 0.39 2.65 -11.48
C ARG A 242 1.03 2.24 -12.81
N ARG A 243 0.42 1.28 -13.49
CA ARG A 243 0.89 0.79 -14.78
C ARG A 243 0.31 1.63 -15.91
N THR A 244 1.05 1.76 -17.00
CA THR A 244 0.55 2.35 -18.24
C THR A 244 -0.31 1.32 -19.01
N PRO A 245 -1.10 1.74 -20.02
CA PRO A 245 -1.93 0.83 -20.81
C PRO A 245 -1.23 -0.35 -21.50
N GLY A 246 0.09 -0.34 -21.66
CA GLY A 246 0.82 -1.47 -22.24
C GLY A 246 0.58 -1.73 -23.73
N ILE A 247 -0.02 -0.78 -24.47
CA ILE A 247 -0.47 -0.95 -25.87
C ILE A 247 0.58 -1.55 -26.83
N PRO A 248 1.88 -1.18 -26.79
CA PRO A 248 2.88 -1.82 -27.65
C PRO A 248 2.99 -3.33 -27.48
N GLY A 249 2.59 -3.86 -26.33
CA GLY A 249 2.58 -5.30 -26.05
C GLY A 249 1.36 -6.03 -26.58
N PHE A 250 0.30 -5.34 -27.00
CA PHE A 250 -0.94 -5.98 -27.47
C PHE A 250 -0.70 -6.72 -28.79
N VAL A 251 -1.44 -7.79 -28.99
CA VAL A 251 -1.32 -8.67 -30.16
C VAL A 251 -2.69 -8.91 -30.73
N ALA A 252 -2.89 -8.65 -32.02
CA ALA A 252 -4.13 -8.97 -32.70
C ALA A 252 -3.92 -10.14 -33.66
N ALA A 253 -4.97 -10.92 -33.93
CA ALA A 253 -4.99 -11.77 -35.10
C ALA A 253 -5.11 -10.89 -36.35
N ALA A 254 -4.43 -11.28 -37.44
CA ALA A 254 -4.50 -10.55 -38.71
C ALA A 254 -5.86 -10.72 -39.39
N ASP A 255 -6.42 -11.94 -39.32
CA ASP A 255 -7.63 -12.34 -40.06
C ASP A 255 -8.84 -12.62 -39.15
N ALA A 256 -8.71 -12.38 -37.85
CA ALA A 256 -9.78 -12.60 -36.87
C ALA A 256 -9.94 -11.38 -35.96
N PRO A 257 -11.15 -11.07 -35.50
CA PRO A 257 -11.41 -9.87 -34.72
C PRO A 257 -11.08 -10.09 -33.23
N LEU A 258 -9.91 -10.69 -32.93
CA LEU A 258 -9.44 -10.96 -31.57
C LEU A 258 -8.18 -10.15 -31.24
N LEU A 259 -8.20 -9.52 -30.07
CA LEU A 259 -7.10 -8.71 -29.53
C LEU A 259 -6.66 -9.25 -28.16
N TYR A 260 -5.48 -9.85 -28.12
CA TYR A 260 -4.85 -10.27 -26.88
C TYR A 260 -4.11 -9.11 -26.20
N MET A 261 -4.44 -8.88 -24.92
CA MET A 261 -3.81 -7.91 -24.03
C MET A 261 -2.97 -8.68 -22.99
N PRO A 262 -1.67 -8.93 -23.25
CA PRO A 262 -0.88 -9.85 -22.44
C PRO A 262 -0.57 -9.34 -21.03
N LEU A 263 -0.69 -10.23 -20.06
CA LEU A 263 -0.05 -10.10 -18.76
C LEU A 263 1.35 -10.70 -18.84
N ARG A 264 2.36 -9.90 -18.49
CA ARG A 264 3.75 -10.39 -18.49
C ARG A 264 3.92 -11.52 -17.48
N GLY A 265 4.56 -12.59 -17.90
CA GLY A 265 4.69 -13.83 -17.11
C GLY A 265 3.46 -14.75 -17.16
N GLY A 266 2.42 -14.41 -17.93
CA GLY A 266 1.33 -15.34 -18.29
C GLY A 266 1.70 -16.25 -19.47
N PRO A 267 0.75 -17.02 -20.03
CA PRO A 267 0.96 -17.93 -21.17
C PRO A 267 1.06 -17.16 -22.50
N GLU A 268 1.99 -16.20 -22.58
CA GLU A 268 2.12 -15.32 -23.73
C GLU A 268 2.51 -16.07 -25.00
N ALA A 269 3.40 -17.06 -24.90
CA ALA A 269 3.91 -17.79 -26.06
C ALA A 269 2.82 -18.68 -26.66
N GLU A 270 2.11 -19.41 -25.81
CA GLU A 270 1.03 -20.34 -26.15
C GLU A 270 -0.14 -19.58 -26.79
N VAL A 271 -0.56 -18.47 -26.17
CA VAL A 271 -1.65 -17.64 -26.71
C VAL A 271 -1.24 -16.95 -28.00
N ARG A 272 0.00 -16.46 -28.14
CA ARG A 272 0.49 -15.87 -29.41
C ARG A 272 0.55 -16.90 -30.53
N ALA A 273 1.05 -18.10 -30.24
CA ALA A 273 1.12 -19.18 -31.22
C ALA A 273 -0.28 -19.62 -31.66
N TRP A 274 -1.23 -19.71 -30.73
CA TRP A 274 -2.63 -19.98 -31.04
C TRP A 274 -3.28 -18.87 -31.85
N LEU A 275 -3.10 -17.61 -31.45
CA LEU A 275 -3.66 -16.45 -32.14
C LEU A 275 -3.16 -16.36 -33.59
N GLY A 276 -1.89 -16.72 -33.82
CA GLY A 276 -1.30 -16.76 -35.16
C GLY A 276 -1.83 -17.87 -36.07
N ARG A 277 -2.55 -18.85 -35.52
CA ARG A 277 -3.26 -19.89 -36.30
C ARG A 277 -4.70 -19.50 -36.64
N LEU A 278 -5.17 -18.34 -36.20
CA LEU A 278 -6.47 -17.80 -36.59
C LEU A 278 -6.34 -17.15 -37.98
N GLY A 279 -6.60 -17.97 -39.00
CA GLY A 279 -6.45 -17.57 -40.40
C GLY A 279 -5.03 -17.81 -40.94
N ALA A 280 -4.69 -17.11 -42.02
CA ALA A 280 -3.43 -17.29 -42.76
C ALA A 280 -2.43 -16.14 -42.56
N GLY A 281 -2.89 -14.97 -42.12
CA GLY A 281 -2.12 -13.74 -41.99
C GLY A 281 -1.28 -13.63 -40.71
N GLY A 282 -1.42 -14.58 -39.77
CA GLY A 282 -0.64 -14.60 -38.53
C GLY A 282 -1.08 -13.54 -37.51
N ILE A 283 -0.11 -12.94 -36.82
CA ILE A 283 -0.34 -11.94 -35.76
C ILE A 283 0.13 -10.54 -36.14
N MET A 284 -0.55 -9.53 -35.62
CA MET A 284 -0.16 -8.11 -35.68
C MET A 284 0.34 -7.65 -34.31
N THR A 285 1.48 -6.95 -34.28
CA THR A 285 2.16 -6.47 -33.06
C THR A 285 2.47 -4.98 -33.14
N ASP A 286 3.19 -4.47 -32.13
CA ASP A 286 3.80 -3.13 -32.12
C ASP A 286 2.81 -1.99 -32.32
N PHE A 287 1.62 -2.15 -31.72
CA PHE A 287 0.60 -1.12 -31.75
C PHE A 287 1.05 0.16 -31.03
N ALA A 288 0.67 1.29 -31.61
CA ALA A 288 0.57 2.58 -30.94
C ALA A 288 -0.91 2.90 -30.73
N GLN A 289 -1.23 3.90 -29.88
CA GLN A 289 -2.63 4.30 -29.65
C GLN A 289 -3.40 4.57 -30.95
N LYS A 290 -2.76 5.23 -31.92
CA LYS A 290 -3.37 5.55 -33.22
C LYS A 290 -3.64 4.30 -34.05
N THR A 291 -2.66 3.41 -34.19
CA THR A 291 -2.80 2.19 -35.01
C THR A 291 -3.75 1.19 -34.36
N LEU A 292 -3.79 1.10 -33.03
CA LEU A 292 -4.78 0.28 -32.33
C LEU A 292 -6.21 0.79 -32.54
N ARG A 293 -6.44 2.11 -32.43
CA ARG A 293 -7.76 2.70 -32.74
C ARG A 293 -8.16 2.46 -34.18
N GLN A 294 -7.22 2.49 -35.11
CA GLN A 294 -7.48 2.19 -36.52
C GLN A 294 -7.87 0.72 -36.71
N TRP A 295 -7.11 -0.21 -36.16
CA TRP A 295 -7.42 -1.64 -36.22
C TRP A 295 -8.81 -1.94 -35.65
N LYS A 296 -9.17 -1.35 -34.51
CA LYS A 296 -10.50 -1.52 -33.88
C LYS A 296 -11.66 -1.06 -34.75
N ARG A 297 -11.46 0.02 -35.53
CA ARG A 297 -12.48 0.52 -36.47
C ARG A 297 -12.62 -0.36 -37.70
N GLN A 298 -11.53 -0.96 -38.16
CA GLN A 298 -11.51 -1.86 -39.32
C GLN A 298 -12.05 -3.25 -38.95
N ASN A 299 -11.91 -3.66 -37.70
CA ASN A 299 -12.38 -4.93 -37.16
C ASN A 299 -13.60 -4.70 -36.24
N GLY A 300 -14.73 -4.34 -36.83
CA GLY A 300 -15.99 -4.21 -36.12
C GLY A 300 -16.39 -5.52 -35.45
N GLY A 301 -16.94 -5.46 -34.23
CA GLY A 301 -17.28 -6.66 -33.47
C GLY A 301 -16.10 -7.34 -32.77
N HIS A 302 -14.91 -6.74 -32.78
CA HIS A 302 -13.74 -7.31 -32.10
C HIS A 302 -13.94 -7.58 -30.62
N ARG A 303 -13.18 -8.55 -30.13
CA ARG A 303 -13.11 -8.91 -28.72
C ARG A 303 -11.69 -8.87 -28.23
N SER A 304 -11.49 -8.07 -27.19
CA SER A 304 -10.25 -7.99 -26.46
C SER A 304 -10.28 -8.93 -25.27
N PHE A 305 -9.17 -9.59 -25.00
CA PHE A 305 -9.09 -10.50 -23.86
C PHE A 305 -7.71 -10.51 -23.23
N THR A 306 -7.66 -10.97 -21.99
CA THR A 306 -6.42 -11.26 -21.26
C THR A 306 -6.54 -12.61 -20.55
N VAL A 307 -5.42 -13.16 -20.11
CA VAL A 307 -5.36 -14.46 -19.43
C VAL A 307 -4.68 -14.28 -18.09
N LEU A 308 -5.41 -14.57 -17.01
CA LEU A 308 -4.88 -14.65 -15.66
C LEU A 308 -4.18 -15.99 -15.43
N ARG A 309 -3.02 -15.94 -14.80
CA ARG A 309 -2.25 -17.11 -14.33
C ARG A 309 -2.28 -17.17 -12.81
N HIS A 310 -2.23 -18.35 -12.21
CA HIS A 310 -2.12 -18.45 -10.75
C HIS A 310 -0.91 -17.62 -10.26
N PRO A 311 -1.03 -16.76 -9.23
CA PRO A 311 0.05 -15.81 -8.87
C PRO A 311 1.39 -16.51 -8.62
N LEU A 312 1.37 -17.66 -7.93
CA LEU A 312 2.56 -18.47 -7.69
C LEU A 312 3.21 -18.98 -8.99
N LEU A 313 2.44 -19.53 -9.93
CA LEU A 313 2.97 -20.00 -11.21
C LEU A 313 3.51 -18.84 -12.05
N ARG A 314 2.84 -17.69 -12.01
CA ARG A 314 3.25 -16.48 -12.73
C ARG A 314 4.59 -15.95 -12.22
N VAL A 315 4.75 -15.84 -10.90
CA VAL A 315 6.02 -15.39 -10.33
C VAL A 315 7.13 -16.41 -10.52
N TYR A 316 6.82 -17.71 -10.54
CA TYR A 316 7.80 -18.74 -10.88
C TYR A 316 8.29 -18.62 -12.33
N ALA A 317 7.39 -18.36 -13.28
CA ALA A 317 7.77 -18.03 -14.66
C ALA A 317 8.72 -16.82 -14.71
N ALA A 318 8.36 -15.74 -14.00
CA ALA A 318 9.18 -14.54 -13.92
C ALA A 318 10.54 -14.79 -13.24
N PHE A 319 10.59 -15.66 -12.24
CA PHE A 319 11.84 -16.08 -11.59
C PHE A 319 12.77 -16.77 -12.59
N GLN A 320 12.27 -17.72 -13.39
CA GLN A 320 13.07 -18.37 -14.43
C GLN A 320 13.58 -17.35 -15.47
N ASP A 321 12.68 -16.54 -16.01
CA ASP A 321 12.99 -15.66 -17.15
C ASP A 321 13.78 -14.39 -16.79
N ALA A 322 13.59 -13.86 -15.57
CA ALA A 322 14.15 -12.57 -15.18
C ALA A 322 15.30 -12.68 -14.19
N VAL A 323 15.31 -13.72 -13.36
CA VAL A 323 16.33 -13.94 -12.33
C VAL A 323 17.29 -15.02 -12.80
N MET A 324 16.82 -16.23 -13.09
CA MET A 324 17.71 -17.35 -13.40
C MET A 324 18.42 -17.21 -14.76
N ALA A 325 17.85 -16.44 -15.69
CA ALA A 325 18.49 -16.07 -16.95
C ALA A 325 19.73 -15.14 -16.81
N GLY A 326 20.11 -14.72 -15.59
CA GLY A 326 21.38 -14.00 -15.34
C GLY A 326 21.43 -12.54 -15.78
N GLY A 327 20.26 -11.91 -15.94
CA GLY A 327 20.14 -10.51 -16.33
C GLY A 327 20.55 -9.50 -15.24
N ASP A 328 20.24 -8.22 -15.47
CA ASP A 328 20.51 -7.14 -14.50
C ASP A 328 19.83 -7.38 -13.14
N LEU A 329 18.64 -7.98 -13.14
CA LEU A 329 17.91 -8.26 -11.92
C LEU A 329 18.63 -9.29 -11.05
N HIS A 330 19.19 -10.37 -11.63
CA HIS A 330 20.03 -11.32 -10.89
C HIS A 330 21.20 -10.62 -10.20
N ARG A 331 21.95 -9.82 -10.97
CA ARG A 331 23.10 -9.07 -10.45
C ARG A 331 22.70 -8.13 -9.32
N LEU A 332 21.56 -7.45 -9.45
CA LEU A 332 21.02 -6.55 -8.43
C LEU A 332 20.68 -7.31 -7.15
N LEU A 333 19.98 -8.45 -7.26
CA LEU A 333 19.59 -9.27 -6.11
C LEU A 333 20.81 -9.81 -5.35
N VAL A 334 21.82 -10.29 -6.05
CA VAL A 334 23.06 -10.78 -5.43
C VAL A 334 23.89 -9.64 -4.85
N ARG A 335 24.13 -8.56 -5.60
CA ARG A 335 25.08 -7.52 -5.20
C ARG A 335 24.52 -6.55 -4.17
N SER A 336 23.29 -6.08 -4.37
CA SER A 336 22.69 -5.02 -3.56
C SER A 336 21.85 -5.59 -2.43
N TYR A 337 21.11 -6.66 -2.68
CA TYR A 337 20.22 -7.26 -1.69
C TYR A 337 20.83 -8.50 -1.00
N LYS A 338 22.02 -8.95 -1.41
CA LYS A 338 22.76 -10.07 -0.82
C LYS A 338 21.96 -11.37 -0.75
N LEU A 339 21.08 -11.62 -1.73
CA LEU A 339 20.40 -12.91 -1.85
C LEU A 339 21.42 -13.97 -2.26
N ASP A 340 21.35 -15.12 -1.61
CA ASP A 340 22.11 -16.31 -1.97
C ASP A 340 21.46 -16.98 -3.19
N LEU A 341 21.77 -16.46 -4.37
CA LEU A 341 21.28 -16.99 -5.64
C LEU A 341 22.41 -17.75 -6.35
N PRO A 342 22.12 -18.93 -6.90
CA PRO A 342 23.10 -19.69 -7.66
C PRO A 342 23.51 -18.93 -8.93
N ALA A 343 24.63 -19.37 -9.52
CA ALA A 343 25.09 -18.80 -10.77
C ALA A 343 24.05 -19.05 -11.88
N PRO A 344 23.86 -18.11 -12.82
CA PRO A 344 23.06 -18.35 -14.00
C PRO A 344 23.55 -19.62 -14.72
N ASP A 345 22.63 -20.40 -15.27
CA ASP A 345 22.89 -21.66 -15.99
C ASP A 345 23.49 -22.82 -15.16
N GLN A 346 23.64 -22.65 -13.84
CA GLN A 346 24.00 -23.75 -12.95
C GLN A 346 22.87 -24.78 -12.91
N ALA A 347 23.18 -26.06 -13.13
CA ALA A 347 22.23 -27.14 -12.88
C ALA A 347 21.93 -27.20 -11.37
N LEU A 348 20.65 -27.00 -11.02
CA LEU A 348 20.19 -26.99 -9.63
C LEU A 348 19.50 -28.29 -9.28
N THR A 349 19.72 -28.74 -8.05
CA THR A 349 18.81 -29.66 -7.38
C THR A 349 17.48 -28.95 -7.06
N ALA A 350 16.43 -29.73 -6.85
CA ALA A 350 15.13 -29.18 -6.44
C ALA A 350 15.23 -28.37 -5.13
N GLU A 351 16.11 -28.75 -4.21
CA GLU A 351 16.32 -28.06 -2.95
C GLU A 351 17.00 -26.69 -3.13
N GLU A 352 18.03 -26.61 -3.98
CA GLU A 352 18.71 -25.34 -4.32
C GLU A 352 17.77 -24.39 -5.05
N GLU A 353 17.00 -24.90 -6.02
CA GLU A 353 16.01 -24.10 -6.75
C GLU A 353 14.92 -23.59 -5.82
N ARG A 354 14.40 -24.45 -4.93
CA ARG A 354 13.42 -24.07 -3.90
C ARG A 354 13.96 -22.95 -3.02
N ALA A 355 15.19 -23.07 -2.53
CA ALA A 355 15.81 -22.07 -1.66
C ALA A 355 15.97 -20.72 -2.38
N ALA A 356 16.47 -20.73 -3.61
CA ALA A 356 16.63 -19.53 -4.42
C ALA A 356 15.28 -18.85 -4.71
N PHE A 357 14.26 -19.63 -5.10
CA PHE A 357 12.94 -19.10 -5.40
C PHE A 357 12.26 -18.50 -4.15
N LEU A 358 12.35 -19.18 -3.00
CA LEU A 358 11.82 -18.67 -1.74
C LEU A 358 12.49 -17.35 -1.32
N ALA A 359 13.81 -17.23 -1.50
CA ALA A 359 14.54 -15.99 -1.21
C ALA A 359 14.02 -14.82 -2.08
N VAL A 360 13.76 -15.08 -3.36
CA VAL A 360 13.16 -14.08 -4.27
C VAL A 360 11.74 -13.72 -3.83
N LEU A 361 10.88 -14.70 -3.50
CA LEU A 361 9.51 -14.43 -3.03
C LEU A 361 9.48 -13.51 -1.81
N ARG A 362 10.35 -13.76 -0.82
CA ARG A 362 10.46 -12.91 0.38
C ARG A 362 10.89 -11.48 0.04
N TRP A 363 11.83 -11.32 -0.90
CA TRP A 363 12.25 -10.01 -1.37
C TRP A 363 11.15 -9.27 -2.14
N LEU A 364 10.32 -9.99 -2.91
CA LEU A 364 9.27 -9.39 -3.75
C LEU A 364 8.25 -8.58 -2.95
N LYS A 365 7.98 -8.94 -1.69
CA LYS A 365 7.10 -8.14 -0.83
C LYS A 365 7.57 -6.70 -0.72
N LEU A 366 8.87 -6.49 -0.46
CA LEU A 366 9.50 -5.16 -0.38
C LEU A 366 9.55 -4.47 -1.74
N TYR A 367 9.77 -5.24 -2.81
CA TYR A 367 9.85 -4.73 -4.17
C TYR A 367 8.50 -4.18 -4.65
N LEU A 368 7.43 -4.93 -4.44
CA LEU A 368 6.08 -4.58 -4.89
C LEU A 368 5.47 -3.46 -4.03
N SER A 369 5.88 -3.34 -2.78
CA SER A 369 5.51 -2.21 -1.91
C SER A 369 6.33 -0.94 -2.15
N GLY A 370 7.21 -0.91 -3.16
CA GLY A 370 8.01 0.27 -3.53
C GLY A 370 9.18 0.59 -2.59
N GLN A 371 9.53 -0.30 -1.66
CA GLN A 371 10.56 -0.05 -0.63
C GLN A 371 12.00 -0.27 -1.13
N THR A 372 12.18 -0.72 -2.37
CA THR A 372 13.51 -1.01 -2.94
C THR A 372 14.08 0.14 -3.77
N GLY A 373 13.29 1.16 -4.09
CA GLY A 373 13.68 2.25 -5.00
C GLY A 373 13.89 1.83 -6.46
N GLN A 374 13.64 0.56 -6.78
CA GLN A 374 13.82 -0.01 -8.11
C GLN A 374 12.54 0.07 -8.93
N LYS A 375 12.67 0.30 -10.24
CA LYS A 375 11.51 0.22 -11.14
C LYS A 375 10.99 -1.22 -11.17
N ILE A 376 9.68 -1.39 -10.97
CA ILE A 376 9.06 -2.72 -11.01
C ILE A 376 9.05 -3.28 -12.44
N ASP A 377 9.78 -4.38 -12.63
CA ASP A 377 9.76 -5.17 -13.84
C ASP A 377 8.32 -5.68 -14.09
N PRO A 378 7.78 -5.47 -15.30
CA PRO A 378 6.41 -5.88 -15.64
C PRO A 378 6.06 -7.34 -15.33
N ARG A 379 7.04 -8.26 -15.35
CA ARG A 379 6.83 -9.69 -15.09
C ARG A 379 6.47 -9.98 -13.63
N PHE A 380 6.91 -9.13 -12.70
CA PHE A 380 6.61 -9.24 -11.26
C PHE A 380 5.44 -8.37 -10.81
N ALA A 381 5.00 -7.39 -11.61
CA ALA A 381 3.87 -6.56 -11.23
C ALA A 381 2.60 -7.38 -11.02
N SER A 382 1.77 -7.03 -10.04
CA SER A 382 0.52 -7.73 -9.76
C SER A 382 -0.42 -7.71 -10.98
N GLN A 383 -1.17 -8.80 -11.19
CA GLN A 383 -2.15 -8.91 -12.29
C GLN A 383 -3.19 -7.78 -12.14
N THR A 384 -3.60 -7.53 -10.91
CA THR A 384 -4.50 -6.44 -10.54
C THR A 384 -3.99 -5.09 -11.03
N ALA A 385 -2.71 -4.74 -10.77
CA ALA A 385 -2.14 -3.47 -11.19
C ALA A 385 -2.03 -3.35 -12.72
N VAL A 386 -1.76 -4.45 -13.41
CA VAL A 386 -1.71 -4.47 -14.88
C VAL A 386 -3.09 -4.28 -15.49
N LEU A 387 -4.14 -4.97 -15.01
CA LEU A 387 -5.51 -4.77 -15.49
C LEU A 387 -6.02 -3.34 -15.23
N GLN A 388 -5.68 -2.76 -14.08
CA GLN A 388 -5.96 -1.34 -13.80
C GLN A 388 -5.24 -0.41 -14.79
N GLY A 389 -4.01 -0.77 -15.19
CA GLY A 389 -3.26 -0.06 -16.22
C GLY A 389 -3.97 -0.07 -17.57
N PHE A 390 -4.50 -1.22 -17.99
CA PHE A 390 -5.27 -1.35 -19.23
C PHE A 390 -6.46 -0.38 -19.29
N ALA A 391 -7.20 -0.25 -18.17
CA ALA A 391 -8.39 0.58 -18.08
C ALA A 391 -8.15 2.08 -18.38
N GLN A 392 -6.91 2.57 -18.34
CA GLN A 392 -6.56 3.93 -18.77
C GLN A 392 -6.73 4.15 -20.29
N PHE A 393 -6.80 3.08 -21.08
CA PHE A 393 -7.15 3.14 -22.50
C PHE A 393 -8.43 2.35 -22.81
N GLN A 394 -8.47 1.07 -22.43
CA GLN A 394 -9.64 0.19 -22.47
C GLN A 394 -9.34 -1.08 -21.66
N GLY A 395 -10.28 -1.53 -20.84
CA GLY A 395 -10.21 -2.87 -20.26
C GLY A 395 -10.43 -3.97 -21.30
N PRO A 396 -9.97 -5.21 -21.04
CA PRO A 396 -10.31 -6.35 -21.88
C PRO A 396 -11.83 -6.64 -21.79
N ASP A 397 -12.43 -7.09 -22.89
CA ASP A 397 -13.83 -7.55 -22.91
C ASP A 397 -13.98 -8.87 -22.14
N ALA A 398 -12.94 -9.71 -22.16
CA ALA A 398 -12.89 -10.97 -21.43
C ALA A 398 -11.60 -11.15 -20.60
N VAL A 399 -11.75 -11.60 -19.36
CA VAL A 399 -10.63 -11.97 -18.49
C VAL A 399 -10.71 -13.48 -18.28
N LEU A 400 -9.89 -14.23 -19.00
CA LEU A 400 -9.83 -15.69 -18.95
C LEU A 400 -8.90 -16.17 -17.84
N ARG A 401 -9.02 -17.44 -17.45
CA ARG A 401 -8.09 -18.09 -16.53
C ARG A 401 -7.33 -19.18 -17.26
N GLU A 402 -6.03 -19.26 -17.00
CA GLU A 402 -5.15 -20.25 -17.63
C GLU A 402 -5.58 -21.70 -17.37
N GLU A 403 -6.04 -22.01 -16.16
CA GLU A 403 -6.55 -23.35 -15.78
C GLU A 403 -7.73 -23.86 -16.62
N ARG A 404 -8.41 -22.97 -17.35
CA ARG A 404 -9.54 -23.28 -18.23
C ARG A 404 -9.40 -22.54 -19.56
N LEU A 405 -8.16 -22.37 -20.01
CA LEU A 405 -7.85 -21.52 -21.15
C LEU A 405 -8.47 -22.06 -22.43
N ALA A 406 -8.36 -23.37 -22.68
CA ALA A 406 -8.98 -24.00 -23.85
C ALA A 406 -10.49 -23.70 -23.94
N GLU A 407 -11.22 -23.82 -22.82
CA GLU A 407 -12.66 -23.51 -22.76
C GLU A 407 -12.95 -22.03 -23.02
N GLY A 408 -12.13 -21.14 -22.43
CA GLY A 408 -12.27 -19.69 -22.62
C GLY A 408 -11.98 -19.24 -24.05
N LEU A 409 -10.98 -19.83 -24.70
CA LEU A 409 -10.65 -19.59 -26.10
C LEU A 409 -11.74 -20.13 -27.03
N ALA A 410 -12.30 -21.30 -26.74
CA ALA A 410 -13.44 -21.86 -27.48
C ALA A 410 -14.65 -20.92 -27.44
N TRP A 411 -14.97 -20.38 -26.26
CA TRP A 411 -16.04 -19.41 -26.08
C TRP A 411 -15.80 -18.12 -26.88
N LEU A 412 -14.59 -17.54 -26.85
CA LEU A 412 -14.24 -16.35 -27.63
C LEU A 412 -14.37 -16.59 -29.15
N CYS A 413 -13.92 -17.74 -29.62
CA CYS A 413 -14.05 -18.14 -31.01
C CYS A 413 -15.51 -18.24 -31.44
N ALA A 414 -16.36 -18.89 -30.63
CA ALA A 414 -17.79 -18.98 -30.88
C ALA A 414 -18.47 -17.59 -30.88
N GLU A 415 -18.05 -16.70 -29.99
CA GLU A 415 -18.61 -15.35 -29.88
C GLU A 415 -18.26 -14.45 -31.08
N THR A 416 -17.16 -14.75 -31.77
CA THR A 416 -16.66 -13.99 -32.92
C THR A 416 -16.85 -14.71 -34.26
N ASP A 417 -17.53 -15.85 -34.26
CA ASP A 417 -17.75 -16.72 -35.44
C ASP A 417 -16.43 -17.13 -36.13
N VAL A 418 -15.39 -17.38 -35.32
CA VAL A 418 -14.08 -17.84 -35.77
C VAL A 418 -13.91 -19.31 -35.42
N ALA A 419 -13.48 -20.12 -36.38
CA ALA A 419 -13.16 -21.52 -36.12
C ALA A 419 -11.98 -21.62 -35.14
N MET A 420 -12.16 -22.34 -34.03
CA MET A 420 -11.12 -22.53 -33.02
C MET A 420 -10.04 -23.50 -33.55
N PRO A 421 -8.76 -23.07 -33.67
CA PRO A 421 -7.65 -23.98 -33.90
C PRO A 421 -7.35 -24.79 -32.64
N ASP A 422 -6.73 -25.96 -32.83
CA ASP A 422 -6.22 -26.75 -31.71
C ASP A 422 -5.36 -25.90 -30.78
N PHE A 423 -5.60 -26.04 -29.48
CA PHE A 423 -4.84 -25.38 -28.42
C PHE A 423 -4.12 -26.45 -27.59
N THR A 424 -2.83 -26.28 -27.38
CA THR A 424 -2.01 -27.20 -26.59
C THR A 424 -1.39 -26.43 -25.45
N GLU A 425 -1.59 -26.94 -24.23
CA GLU A 425 -1.02 -26.38 -23.01
C GLU A 425 0.39 -26.91 -22.81
N ASP A 426 1.32 -26.04 -22.41
CA ASP A 426 2.68 -26.42 -22.01
C ASP A 426 2.71 -26.64 -20.48
N ASN A 427 2.89 -27.90 -20.07
CA ASN A 427 2.95 -28.29 -18.68
C ASN A 427 4.37 -28.25 -18.09
N ALA A 428 5.40 -27.91 -18.86
CA ALA A 428 6.78 -27.94 -18.38
C ALA A 428 7.00 -27.02 -17.16
N LEU A 429 6.43 -25.82 -17.18
CA LEU A 429 6.57 -24.86 -16.08
C LEU A 429 5.73 -25.26 -14.84
N PRO A 430 4.44 -25.63 -14.95
CA PRO A 430 3.69 -26.25 -13.86
C PRO A 430 4.40 -27.46 -13.24
N ASP A 431 4.90 -28.39 -14.06
CA ASP A 431 5.60 -29.58 -13.59
C ASP A 431 6.88 -29.22 -12.84
N ALA A 432 7.62 -28.19 -13.30
CA ALA A 432 8.81 -27.71 -12.62
C ALA A 432 8.48 -27.08 -11.26
N LEU A 433 7.42 -26.26 -11.17
CA LEU A 433 6.94 -25.70 -9.91
C LEU A 433 6.48 -26.79 -8.94
N ALA A 434 5.80 -27.82 -9.43
CA ALA A 434 5.30 -28.93 -8.60
C ALA A 434 6.42 -29.65 -7.83
N ARG A 435 7.64 -29.69 -8.39
CA ARG A 435 8.79 -30.34 -7.74
C ARG A 435 9.30 -29.59 -6.51
N ILE A 436 9.10 -28.27 -6.46
CA ILE A 436 9.59 -27.41 -5.37
C ILE A 436 8.46 -26.89 -4.48
N HIS A 437 7.19 -27.06 -4.88
CA HIS A 437 6.04 -26.50 -4.18
C HIS A 437 5.87 -27.07 -2.78
N ASP A 438 5.77 -26.16 -1.81
CA ASP A 438 5.37 -26.50 -0.46
C ASP A 438 4.59 -25.35 0.19
N ARG A 439 4.30 -25.51 1.48
CA ARG A 439 3.56 -24.51 2.26
C ARG A 439 4.32 -23.19 2.39
N GLU A 440 5.64 -23.23 2.56
CA GLU A 440 6.45 -22.03 2.79
C GLU A 440 6.50 -21.15 1.52
N ILE A 441 6.64 -21.78 0.35
CA ILE A 441 6.55 -21.09 -0.94
C ILE A 441 5.15 -20.49 -1.16
N GLU A 442 4.09 -21.24 -0.86
CA GLU A 442 2.72 -20.75 -1.02
C GLU A 442 2.44 -19.54 -0.11
N ASP A 443 2.87 -19.61 1.15
CA ASP A 443 2.69 -18.54 2.13
C ASP A 443 3.48 -17.29 1.68
N ALA A 444 4.73 -17.44 1.26
CA ALA A 444 5.55 -16.32 0.76
C ALA A 444 4.96 -15.67 -0.51
N ALA A 445 4.43 -16.47 -1.45
CA ALA A 445 3.77 -15.94 -2.63
C ALA A 445 2.46 -15.22 -2.29
N ARG A 446 1.69 -15.73 -1.33
CA ARG A 446 0.46 -15.09 -0.84
C ARG A 446 0.76 -13.76 -0.17
N GLU A 447 1.84 -13.66 0.59
CA GLU A 447 2.27 -12.40 1.18
C GLU A 447 2.68 -11.37 0.13
N ALA A 448 3.42 -11.78 -0.91
CA ALA A 448 3.86 -10.85 -1.96
C ALA A 448 2.71 -10.42 -2.90
N TYR A 449 1.76 -11.33 -3.19
CA TYR A 449 0.71 -11.13 -4.19
C TYR A 449 -0.71 -11.15 -3.60
N GLN A 450 -0.87 -10.78 -2.34
CA GLN A 450 -2.16 -10.83 -1.62
C GLN A 450 -3.31 -10.23 -2.43
N ARG A 451 -3.05 -9.12 -3.14
CA ARG A 451 -4.02 -8.43 -4.01
C ARG A 451 -4.56 -9.32 -5.13
N ASP A 452 -3.71 -10.10 -5.78
CA ASP A 452 -4.16 -11.02 -6.84
C ASP A 452 -4.91 -12.21 -6.25
N TYR A 453 -4.42 -12.77 -5.14
CA TYR A 453 -5.09 -13.87 -4.45
C TYR A 453 -6.50 -13.50 -4.01
N VAL A 454 -6.67 -12.33 -3.39
CA VAL A 454 -7.99 -11.88 -2.92
C VAL A 454 -8.83 -11.33 -4.07
N GLY A 455 -8.27 -10.46 -4.91
CA GLY A 455 -8.99 -9.77 -5.97
C GLY A 455 -9.56 -10.71 -7.04
N TYR A 456 -8.87 -11.81 -7.34
CA TYR A 456 -9.32 -12.83 -8.28
C TYR A 456 -9.63 -14.16 -7.62
N GLY A 457 -9.70 -14.23 -6.29
CA GLY A 457 -10.11 -15.43 -5.56
C GLY A 457 -9.24 -16.66 -5.80
N PHE A 458 -7.93 -16.49 -6.00
CA PHE A 458 -7.02 -17.64 -6.13
C PHE A 458 -6.89 -18.38 -4.80
N GLY A 459 -7.01 -19.71 -4.87
CA GLY A 459 -6.84 -20.62 -3.76
C GLY A 459 -5.37 -20.94 -3.50
N ARG A 460 -5.10 -22.15 -2.99
CA ARG A 460 -3.77 -22.74 -3.04
C ARG A 460 -3.52 -23.26 -4.45
N TRP A 461 -2.31 -23.17 -4.97
CA TRP A 461 -1.97 -23.76 -6.27
C TRP A 461 -2.12 -25.29 -6.22
N ARG A 462 -2.67 -25.91 -7.28
CA ARG A 462 -3.07 -27.34 -7.28
C ARG A 462 -2.39 -28.20 -8.36
N GLY A 463 -1.41 -27.67 -9.09
CA GLY A 463 -0.96 -28.23 -10.36
C GLY A 463 -1.62 -27.48 -11.50
#